data_AF-A0A8S1H798-F1
#
_entry.id   AF-A0A8S1H798-F1
#
_cell.length_a   1.000
_cell.length_b   1.000
_cell.length_c   1.000
_cell.angle_alpha   90.00
_cell.angle_beta   90.00
_cell.angle_gamma   90.00
#
_symmetry.space_group_name_H-M   'P 1'
#
loop_
_entity.id
_entity.type
_entity.pdbx_description
1 polymer ?
#
loop_
_entity_poly.entity_id
_entity_poly.type
_entity_poly.pdbx_seq_one_letter_code
_entity_poly.pdbx_strand_id
1 'polypeptide(L)'
;MKLQDTEKLIEAVKEQTKDEFDDYVDTVFTAHRAARHGYDEDAPTWDFANSVFFTTTMLTSIGYGYVAPSTFGGRLFGVIYCLIGIPLTLVTVANVAKFISESIFLVHYELWKSWMRWKAKRKGEVETDPNQPMFADDEDEQEILDRVKLVRFPPIVVFAFVFLYGLLASYLVKRGETWTYVESMYFVFISILTVGFGDFRPSAGNIWITLGLVLGGVILTTMCMDVVGRMYLKEIHYLGRKLKSNNPFYLIREAKARRRRAAMASLLAQLAKGMIFAHKDYSELARKKSKKKKVKRRGSHVLPNEKFMFARLPPDPPSDCQVVSTSAYSVRLAWAPAFSTDSDLTYNIRYRLKHNEDAKTRELRGIKGNAVEIMSVDSCSLYEFRITAVSKFGESKPVYLVQYTEPQLSPQHILATRLSANSIELTWEPPYKKSHEVKNYIVYFTENPNASLSEWEKIPVNGRRVVFPDLRFDWFYMFSATAVFKDGQRSPLSRALFIKTDKIEFHKHCVGQSRTIEVMDSICDKEETETTALLKRDYASFAV
;
A
#
# COMPACT_ATOMS: atom_id res chain seq x y z
N MET A 1 -31.93 -8.43 74.70
CA MET A 1 -32.99 -8.98 73.84
C MET A 1 -33.72 -7.93 72.98
N LYS A 2 -33.60 -6.60 73.21
CA LYS A 2 -34.39 -5.59 72.46
C LYS A 2 -33.75 -4.99 71.18
N LEU A 3 -32.44 -5.14 70.97
CA LEU A 3 -31.73 -4.52 69.82
C LEU A 3 -31.77 -5.36 68.53
N GLN A 4 -31.79 -6.69 68.65
CA GLN A 4 -31.83 -7.60 67.50
C GLN A 4 -33.17 -7.58 66.76
N ASP A 5 -34.27 -7.33 67.47
CA ASP A 5 -35.60 -7.24 66.86
C ASP A 5 -35.78 -5.92 66.10
N THR A 6 -35.15 -4.83 66.56
CA THR A 6 -35.20 -3.54 65.86
C THR A 6 -34.41 -3.53 64.56
N GLU A 7 -33.26 -4.19 64.49
CA GLU A 7 -32.48 -4.30 63.25
C GLU A 7 -33.22 -5.12 62.18
N LYS A 8 -33.81 -6.25 62.56
CA LYS A 8 -34.64 -7.07 61.67
C LYS A 8 -35.86 -6.32 61.14
N LEU A 9 -36.47 -5.47 61.97
CA LEU A 9 -37.63 -4.67 61.56
C LEU A 9 -37.24 -3.56 60.58
N ILE A 10 -36.07 -2.93 60.76
CA ILE A 10 -35.52 -1.96 59.82
C ILE A 10 -35.16 -2.64 58.49
N GLU A 11 -34.59 -3.84 58.53
CA GLU A 11 -34.22 -4.60 57.33
C GLU A 11 -35.46 -5.05 56.55
N ALA A 12 -36.49 -5.55 57.22
CA ALA A 12 -37.76 -5.92 56.60
C ALA A 12 -38.50 -4.72 55.98
N VAL A 13 -38.51 -3.56 56.66
CA VAL A 13 -39.10 -2.34 56.10
C VAL A 13 -38.32 -1.84 54.90
N LYS A 14 -36.98 -1.94 54.91
CA LYS A 14 -36.12 -1.60 53.77
C LYS A 14 -36.33 -2.53 52.57
N GLU A 15 -36.45 -3.83 52.78
CA GLU A 15 -36.78 -4.78 51.71
C GLU A 15 -38.16 -4.46 51.12
N GLN A 16 -39.17 -4.26 51.97
CA GLN A 16 -40.50 -3.91 51.50
C GLN A 16 -40.54 -2.59 50.71
N THR A 17 -39.87 -1.54 51.19
CA THR A 17 -39.80 -0.26 50.44
C THR A 17 -38.98 -0.37 49.16
N LYS A 18 -37.98 -1.25 49.12
CA LYS A 18 -37.20 -1.50 47.92
C LYS A 18 -38.02 -2.27 46.88
N ASP A 19 -38.77 -3.27 47.30
CA ASP A 19 -39.65 -4.05 46.41
C ASP A 19 -40.78 -3.16 45.87
N GLU A 20 -41.39 -2.32 46.72
CA GLU A 20 -42.39 -1.33 46.29
C GLU A 20 -41.79 -0.27 45.34
N PHE A 21 -40.55 0.15 45.56
CA PHE A 21 -39.85 1.08 44.66
C PHE A 21 -39.50 0.42 43.33
N ASP A 22 -39.01 -0.83 43.34
CA ASP A 22 -38.68 -1.57 42.13
C ASP A 22 -39.94 -1.88 41.31
N ASP A 23 -41.07 -2.21 41.96
CA ASP A 23 -42.38 -2.40 41.30
C ASP A 23 -42.91 -1.08 40.70
N TYR A 24 -42.74 0.04 41.41
CA TYR A 24 -43.09 1.36 40.89
C TYR A 24 -42.20 1.76 39.69
N VAL A 25 -40.89 1.52 39.78
CA VAL A 25 -39.95 1.75 38.69
C VAL A 25 -40.30 0.89 37.49
N ASP A 26 -40.60 -0.39 37.68
CA ASP A 26 -40.96 -1.30 36.59
C ASP A 26 -42.30 -0.89 35.97
N THR A 27 -43.28 -0.48 36.78
CA THR A 27 -44.57 0.07 36.30
C THR A 27 -44.37 1.35 35.49
N VAL A 28 -43.52 2.27 35.95
CA VAL A 28 -43.20 3.51 35.23
C VAL A 28 -42.41 3.21 33.95
N PHE A 29 -41.46 2.28 33.97
CA PHE A 29 -40.74 1.87 32.76
C PHE A 29 -41.67 1.18 31.76
N THR A 30 -42.60 0.36 32.24
CA THR A 30 -43.59 -0.33 31.40
C THR A 30 -44.60 0.66 30.82
N ALA A 31 -45.08 1.60 31.63
CA ALA A 31 -45.96 2.68 31.19
C ALA A 31 -45.24 3.69 30.28
N HIS A 32 -43.95 3.97 30.48
CA HIS A 32 -43.15 4.83 29.61
C HIS A 32 -42.83 4.14 28.28
N ARG A 33 -42.61 2.82 28.30
CA ARG A 33 -42.51 1.99 27.09
C ARG A 33 -43.84 2.00 26.34
N ALA A 34 -44.96 1.83 27.03
CA ALA A 34 -46.30 1.94 26.45
C ALA A 34 -46.58 3.35 25.90
N ALA A 35 -46.23 4.42 26.62
CA ALA A 35 -46.51 5.81 26.22
C ALA A 35 -45.62 6.31 25.06
N ARG A 36 -44.43 5.76 24.86
CA ARG A 36 -43.60 6.01 23.65
C ARG A 36 -44.20 5.39 22.38
N HIS A 37 -45.11 4.43 22.51
CA HIS A 37 -45.74 3.71 21.41
C HIS A 37 -47.22 4.12 21.34
N GLY A 38 -47.55 5.06 20.45
CA GLY A 38 -48.89 5.69 20.40
C GLY A 38 -50.09 4.75 20.55
N TYR A 39 -51.13 5.25 21.23
CA TYR A 39 -52.48 4.69 21.48
C TYR A 39 -52.70 3.21 21.09
N ASP A 40 -52.62 2.34 22.11
CA ASP A 40 -53.31 1.08 22.45
C ASP A 40 -54.03 0.17 21.43
N GLU A 41 -54.22 0.50 20.15
CA GLU A 41 -54.81 -0.42 19.16
C GLU A 41 -53.78 -1.29 18.43
N ASP A 42 -52.48 -0.95 18.50
CA ASP A 42 -51.37 -1.64 17.83
C ASP A 42 -50.29 -2.11 18.84
N ALA A 43 -50.69 -2.75 19.94
CA ALA A 43 -49.75 -3.32 20.92
C ALA A 43 -48.89 -4.44 20.29
N PRO A 44 -47.63 -4.67 20.74
CA PRO A 44 -46.71 -5.63 20.13
C PRO A 44 -47.16 -7.07 20.35
N THR A 45 -47.93 -7.62 19.42
CA THR A 45 -48.32 -9.03 19.38
C THR A 45 -47.30 -9.84 18.60
N TRP A 46 -47.01 -11.05 19.09
CA TRP A 46 -46.22 -12.07 18.38
C TRP A 46 -47.04 -12.67 17.23
N ASP A 47 -47.29 -11.89 16.20
CA ASP A 47 -47.90 -12.36 14.96
C ASP A 47 -46.84 -12.90 14.00
N PHE A 48 -47.23 -13.74 13.04
CA PHE A 48 -46.28 -14.35 12.10
C PHE A 48 -45.46 -13.29 11.34
N ALA A 49 -46.10 -12.23 10.84
CA ALA A 49 -45.42 -11.14 10.15
C ALA A 49 -44.43 -10.39 11.05
N ASN A 50 -44.84 -10.06 12.28
CA ASN A 50 -43.99 -9.42 13.28
C ASN A 50 -42.83 -10.31 13.73
N SER A 51 -43.05 -11.63 13.78
CA SER A 51 -42.04 -12.63 14.13
C SER A 51 -40.98 -12.75 13.03
N VAL A 52 -41.38 -12.76 11.76
CA VAL A 52 -40.46 -12.76 10.61
C VAL A 52 -39.69 -11.44 10.56
N PHE A 53 -40.34 -10.31 10.80
CA PHE A 53 -39.69 -9.01 10.87
C PHE A 53 -38.65 -8.97 12.01
N PHE A 54 -39.01 -9.42 13.21
CA PHE A 54 -38.13 -9.51 14.37
C PHE A 54 -36.91 -10.39 14.08
N THR A 55 -37.14 -11.63 13.63
CA THR A 55 -36.04 -12.57 13.34
C THR A 55 -35.12 -12.08 12.23
N THR A 56 -35.66 -11.54 11.14
CA THR A 56 -34.86 -11.02 10.03
C THR A 56 -34.04 -9.81 10.45
N THR A 57 -34.64 -8.84 11.16
CA THR A 57 -33.94 -7.63 11.62
C THR A 57 -32.91 -7.92 12.72
N MET A 58 -33.12 -8.99 13.49
CA MET A 58 -32.16 -9.48 14.48
C MET A 58 -30.96 -10.17 13.81
N LEU A 59 -31.18 -10.96 12.76
CA LEU A 59 -30.10 -11.58 11.98
C LEU A 59 -29.26 -10.56 11.20
N THR A 60 -29.91 -9.53 10.64
CA THR A 60 -29.21 -8.45 9.93
C THR A 60 -28.58 -7.42 10.88
N SER A 61 -28.58 -7.67 12.19
CA SER A 61 -28.02 -6.81 13.24
C SER A 61 -28.62 -5.40 13.34
N ILE A 62 -29.80 -5.17 12.75
CA ILE A 62 -30.50 -3.88 12.82
C ILE A 62 -31.16 -3.72 14.20
N GLY A 63 -31.88 -4.75 14.65
CA GLY A 63 -32.38 -4.88 16.02
C GLY A 63 -33.18 -3.69 16.57
N TYR A 64 -34.39 -3.44 16.08
CA TYR A 64 -35.22 -2.32 16.54
C TYR A 64 -35.79 -2.42 17.98
N GLY A 65 -35.68 -3.58 18.63
CA GLY A 65 -36.06 -3.73 20.05
C GLY A 65 -37.55 -3.61 20.40
N TYR A 66 -38.45 -3.57 19.42
CA TYR A 66 -39.91 -3.46 19.64
C TYR A 66 -40.55 -4.72 20.21
N VAL A 67 -40.23 -5.87 19.62
CA VAL A 67 -40.66 -7.19 20.08
C VAL A 67 -39.41 -7.85 20.62
N ALA A 68 -39.44 -8.30 21.88
CA ALA A 68 -38.31 -8.96 22.51
C ALA A 68 -38.81 -10.06 23.45
N PRO A 69 -38.10 -11.21 23.53
CA PRO A 69 -38.48 -12.26 24.45
C PRO A 69 -38.31 -11.80 25.91
N SER A 70 -39.41 -11.81 26.67
CA SER A 70 -39.38 -11.54 28.11
C SER A 70 -38.97 -12.77 28.92
N THR A 71 -39.26 -13.97 28.44
CA THR A 71 -38.97 -15.24 29.13
C THR A 71 -37.49 -15.61 29.08
N PHE A 72 -37.01 -16.28 30.13
CA PHE A 72 -35.63 -16.79 30.19
C PHE A 72 -35.31 -17.72 29.01
N GLY A 73 -36.21 -18.66 28.70
CA GLY A 73 -36.04 -19.60 27.58
C GLY A 73 -36.02 -18.90 26.22
N GLY A 74 -36.89 -17.90 26.01
CA GLY A 74 -36.90 -17.12 24.77
C GLY A 74 -35.64 -16.29 24.57
N ARG A 75 -35.08 -15.73 25.65
CA ARG A 75 -33.80 -15.00 25.62
C ARG A 75 -32.63 -15.93 25.29
N LEU A 76 -32.57 -17.10 25.94
CA LEU A 76 -31.53 -18.10 25.67
C LEU A 76 -31.58 -18.61 24.23
N PHE A 77 -32.78 -18.87 23.70
CA PHE A 77 -32.96 -19.21 22.29
C PHE A 77 -32.48 -18.11 21.36
N GLY A 78 -32.83 -16.85 21.64
CA GLY A 78 -32.38 -15.68 20.88
C GLY A 78 -30.85 -15.57 20.81
N VAL A 79 -30.14 -15.83 21.91
CA VAL A 79 -28.68 -15.84 21.96
C VAL A 79 -28.08 -16.89 21.02
N ILE A 80 -28.57 -18.14 21.10
CA ILE A 80 -28.09 -19.24 20.25
C ILE A 80 -28.39 -18.96 18.77
N TYR A 81 -29.59 -18.45 18.49
CA TYR A 81 -30.02 -18.10 17.14
C TYR A 81 -29.15 -16.99 16.54
N CYS A 82 -28.82 -15.94 17.29
CA CYS A 82 -27.91 -14.87 16.85
C CYS A 82 -26.48 -15.37 16.61
N LEU A 83 -25.96 -16.21 17.52
CA LEU A 83 -24.58 -16.69 17.46
C LEU A 83 -24.29 -17.50 16.17
N ILE A 84 -25.27 -18.27 15.70
CA ILE A 84 -25.16 -19.05 14.46
C ILE A 84 -25.64 -18.23 13.25
N GLY A 85 -26.75 -17.52 13.42
CA GLY A 85 -27.44 -16.85 12.32
C GLY A 85 -26.74 -15.59 11.82
N ILE A 86 -26.15 -14.77 12.69
CA ILE A 86 -25.46 -13.53 12.27
C ILE A 86 -24.24 -13.87 11.38
N PRO A 87 -23.33 -14.80 11.75
CA PRO A 87 -22.23 -15.18 10.85
C PRO A 87 -22.72 -15.74 9.52
N LEU A 88 -23.74 -16.61 9.54
CA LEU A 88 -24.28 -17.20 8.32
C LEU A 88 -24.89 -16.13 7.40
N THR A 89 -25.66 -15.19 7.96
CA THR A 89 -26.26 -14.10 7.18
C THR A 89 -25.24 -13.10 6.66
N LEU A 90 -24.19 -12.78 7.43
CA LEU A 90 -23.09 -11.94 6.94
C LEU A 90 -22.38 -12.59 5.75
N VAL A 91 -22.12 -13.90 5.81
CA VAL A 91 -21.49 -14.64 4.71
C VAL A 91 -22.39 -14.68 3.48
N THR A 92 -23.69 -14.94 3.63
CA THR A 92 -24.62 -14.98 2.50
C THR A 92 -24.79 -13.60 1.86
N VAL A 93 -24.98 -12.55 2.66
CA VAL A 93 -25.08 -11.16 2.18
C VAL A 93 -23.80 -10.76 1.45
N ALA A 94 -22.62 -11.07 2.00
CA ALA A 94 -21.34 -10.78 1.35
C ALA A 94 -21.17 -11.51 0.01
N ASN A 95 -21.56 -12.78 -0.08
CA ASN A 95 -21.50 -13.55 -1.32
C ASN A 95 -22.46 -13.01 -2.39
N VAL A 96 -23.68 -12.65 -2.00
CA VAL A 96 -24.67 -12.03 -2.89
C VAL A 96 -24.17 -10.66 -3.37
N ALA A 97 -23.68 -9.83 -2.46
CA ALA A 97 -23.08 -8.53 -2.76
C ALA A 97 -21.92 -8.65 -3.75
N LYS A 98 -21.04 -9.64 -3.55
CA LYS A 98 -19.92 -9.96 -4.45
C LYS A 98 -20.41 -10.35 -5.84
N PHE A 99 -21.39 -11.25 -5.94
CA PHE A 99 -21.97 -11.65 -7.22
C PHE A 99 -22.59 -10.48 -7.99
N ILE A 100 -23.31 -9.61 -7.29
CA ILE A 100 -23.90 -8.38 -7.86
C ILE A 100 -22.79 -7.44 -8.35
N SER A 101 -21.73 -7.24 -7.55
CA SER A 101 -20.62 -6.38 -7.93
C SER A 101 -19.93 -6.85 -9.22
N GLU A 102 -19.64 -8.14 -9.33
CA GLU A 102 -18.97 -8.73 -10.49
C GLU A 102 -19.84 -8.65 -11.74
N SER A 103 -21.14 -8.88 -11.58
CA SER A 103 -22.11 -8.70 -12.67
C SER A 103 -22.16 -7.25 -13.15
N ILE A 104 -22.18 -6.27 -12.25
CA ILE A 104 -22.15 -4.83 -12.60
C ILE A 104 -20.85 -4.46 -13.32
N PHE A 105 -19.70 -4.99 -12.89
CA PHE A 105 -18.43 -4.75 -13.57
C PHE A 105 -18.42 -5.32 -14.99
N LEU A 106 -18.95 -6.53 -15.20
CA LEU A 106 -19.06 -7.14 -16.53
C LEU A 106 -19.97 -6.32 -17.45
N VAL A 107 -21.15 -5.92 -16.96
CA VAL A 107 -22.09 -5.07 -17.72
C VAL A 107 -21.46 -3.72 -18.05
N HIS A 108 -20.80 -3.09 -17.07
CA HIS A 108 -20.10 -1.82 -17.29
C HIS A 108 -19.01 -1.95 -18.35
N TYR A 109 -18.21 -3.02 -18.30
CA TYR A 109 -17.17 -3.31 -19.27
C TYR A 109 -17.74 -3.47 -20.69
N GLU A 110 -18.83 -4.22 -20.87
CA GLU A 110 -19.47 -4.40 -22.17
C GLU A 110 -20.12 -3.10 -22.69
N LEU A 111 -20.71 -2.30 -21.80
CA LEU A 111 -21.23 -0.97 -22.15
C LEU A 111 -20.12 -0.02 -22.57
N TRP A 112 -19.00 0.00 -21.84
CA TRP A 112 -17.82 0.80 -22.18
C TRP A 112 -17.25 0.40 -23.55
N LYS A 113 -17.08 -0.91 -23.77
CA LYS A 113 -16.62 -1.47 -25.05
C LYS A 113 -17.54 -1.09 -26.20
N SER A 114 -18.85 -1.11 -25.97
CA SER A 114 -19.85 -0.73 -26.98
C SER A 114 -19.84 0.78 -27.24
N TRP A 115 -19.69 1.60 -26.20
CA TRP A 115 -19.55 3.05 -26.32
C TRP A 115 -18.27 3.46 -27.06
N MET A 116 -17.14 2.81 -26.76
CA MET A 116 -15.87 3.06 -27.46
C MET A 116 -15.95 2.69 -28.94
N ARG A 117 -16.54 1.53 -29.26
CA ARG A 117 -16.80 1.13 -30.65
C ARG A 117 -17.69 2.13 -31.38
N TRP A 118 -18.74 2.62 -30.72
CA TRP A 118 -19.63 3.64 -31.28
C TRP A 118 -18.94 4.99 -31.49
N LYS A 119 -18.10 5.41 -30.54
CA LYS A 119 -17.31 6.65 -30.61
C LYS A 119 -16.24 6.58 -31.72
N ALA A 120 -15.59 5.44 -31.91
CA ALA A 120 -14.65 5.20 -33.00
C ALA A 120 -15.35 5.29 -34.38
N LYS A 121 -16.54 4.68 -34.51
CA LYS A 121 -17.38 4.81 -35.71
C LYS A 121 -17.78 6.26 -36.01
N ARG A 122 -18.08 7.07 -35.00
CA ARG A 122 -18.41 8.50 -35.19
C ARG A 122 -17.22 9.37 -35.61
N LYS A 123 -16.00 9.02 -35.22
CA LYS A 123 -14.78 9.79 -35.56
C LYS A 123 -14.17 9.44 -36.92
N GLY A 124 -14.72 8.45 -37.62
CA GLY A 124 -14.20 8.02 -38.93
C GLY A 124 -12.81 7.39 -38.84
N GLU A 125 -12.41 6.87 -37.67
CA GLU A 125 -11.18 6.09 -37.53
C GLU A 125 -11.41 4.70 -38.11
N VAL A 126 -10.55 4.31 -39.06
CA VAL A 126 -10.61 3.01 -39.73
C VAL A 126 -10.43 1.91 -38.70
N GLU A 127 -11.38 0.97 -38.73
CA GLU A 127 -11.49 -0.21 -37.89
C GLU A 127 -10.13 -0.94 -37.80
N THR A 128 -9.51 -0.90 -36.62
CA THR A 128 -8.36 -1.77 -36.32
C THR A 128 -8.85 -3.21 -36.29
N ASP A 129 -8.11 -4.08 -36.98
CA ASP A 129 -8.41 -5.48 -37.26
C ASP A 129 -8.95 -6.23 -36.01
N PRO A 130 -10.12 -6.88 -36.06
CA PRO A 130 -10.72 -7.58 -34.91
C PRO A 130 -9.86 -8.73 -34.35
N ASN A 131 -8.82 -9.16 -35.06
CA ASN A 131 -7.89 -10.20 -34.64
C ASN A 131 -6.57 -9.68 -34.05
N GLN A 132 -6.42 -8.37 -33.84
CA GLN A 132 -5.25 -7.85 -33.15
C GLN A 132 -5.43 -8.07 -31.64
N PRO A 133 -4.52 -8.80 -30.96
CA PRO A 133 -4.66 -9.04 -29.53
C PRO A 133 -4.67 -7.69 -28.81
N MET A 134 -5.62 -7.53 -27.88
CA MET A 134 -5.84 -6.30 -27.12
C MET A 134 -4.63 -5.91 -26.25
N PHE A 135 -3.70 -6.85 -26.09
CA PHE A 135 -2.41 -6.69 -25.44
C PHE A 135 -1.34 -7.04 -26.49
N ALA A 136 -0.51 -6.09 -26.85
CA ALA A 136 0.75 -6.42 -27.50
C ALA A 136 1.70 -6.94 -26.40
N ASP A 137 2.48 -8.00 -26.68
CA ASP A 137 3.47 -8.56 -25.75
C ASP A 137 4.55 -7.54 -25.28
N ASP A 138 4.54 -6.34 -25.88
CA ASP A 138 5.47 -5.24 -25.64
C ASP A 138 4.86 -4.06 -24.83
N GLU A 139 3.58 -4.10 -24.41
CA GLU A 139 2.97 -3.02 -23.61
C GLU A 139 3.29 -3.18 -22.10
N ASP A 140 3.80 -2.11 -21.48
CA ASP A 140 4.13 -2.05 -20.05
C ASP A 140 2.90 -2.46 -19.19
N GLU A 141 3.07 -3.41 -18.26
CA GLU A 141 2.01 -3.87 -17.32
C GLU A 141 1.33 -2.69 -16.59
N GLN A 142 2.05 -1.59 -16.41
CA GLN A 142 1.59 -0.37 -15.76
C GLN A 142 0.53 0.38 -16.59
N GLU A 143 0.63 0.36 -17.92
CA GLU A 143 -0.29 1.02 -18.84
C GLU A 143 -1.58 0.21 -19.00
N ILE A 144 -1.46 -1.12 -18.99
CA ILE A 144 -2.57 -2.06 -18.90
C ILE A 144 -3.34 -1.86 -17.58
N LEU A 145 -2.62 -1.76 -16.45
CA LEU A 145 -3.22 -1.52 -15.13
C LEU A 145 -3.90 -0.15 -15.03
N ASP A 146 -3.37 0.91 -15.66
CA ASP A 146 -3.99 2.23 -15.65
C ASP A 146 -5.25 2.31 -16.54
N ARG A 147 -5.30 1.59 -17.67
CA ARG A 147 -6.55 1.42 -18.43
C ARG A 147 -7.61 0.66 -17.65
N VAL A 148 -7.21 -0.36 -16.88
CA VAL A 148 -8.11 -1.09 -15.97
C VAL A 148 -8.55 -0.22 -14.77
N LYS A 149 -7.71 0.72 -14.30
CA LYS A 149 -8.09 1.71 -13.27
C LYS A 149 -9.08 2.75 -13.78
N LEU A 150 -9.03 3.14 -15.06
CA LEU A 150 -9.97 4.12 -15.64
C LEU A 150 -11.42 3.59 -15.67
N VAL A 151 -11.59 2.26 -15.65
CA VAL A 151 -12.88 1.56 -15.57
C VAL A 151 -13.40 1.48 -14.12
N ARG A 152 -12.65 1.98 -13.12
CA ARG A 152 -13.16 2.06 -11.73
C ARG A 152 -14.11 3.24 -11.57
N PHE A 153 -15.31 2.94 -11.06
CA PHE A 153 -16.26 3.95 -10.61
C PHE A 153 -15.62 4.86 -9.54
N PRO A 154 -15.68 6.19 -9.68
CA PRO A 154 -15.37 7.08 -8.58
C PRO A 154 -16.25 6.68 -7.38
N PRO A 155 -15.71 6.59 -6.15
CA PRO A 155 -16.49 6.23 -4.96
C PRO A 155 -17.74 7.08 -4.79
N ILE A 156 -17.66 8.35 -5.20
CA ILE A 156 -18.77 9.30 -5.22
C ILE A 156 -19.97 8.76 -6.02
N VAL A 157 -19.72 8.08 -7.15
CA VAL A 157 -20.79 7.49 -7.98
C VAL A 157 -21.45 6.33 -7.25
N VAL A 158 -20.67 5.49 -6.58
CA VAL A 158 -21.18 4.34 -5.80
C VAL A 158 -22.01 4.82 -4.61
N PHE A 159 -21.53 5.81 -3.86
CA PHE A 159 -22.29 6.43 -2.77
C PHE A 159 -23.56 7.16 -3.27
N ALA A 160 -23.51 7.79 -4.44
CA ALA A 160 -24.69 8.40 -5.05
C ALA A 160 -25.76 7.37 -5.39
N PHE A 161 -25.39 6.15 -5.84
CA PHE A 161 -26.34 5.07 -6.08
C PHE A 161 -27.05 4.61 -4.79
N VAL A 162 -26.31 4.44 -3.69
CA VAL A 162 -26.91 4.12 -2.38
C VAL A 162 -27.84 5.23 -1.92
N PHE A 163 -27.41 6.48 -2.07
CA PHE A 163 -28.21 7.64 -1.67
C PHE A 163 -29.51 7.75 -2.48
N LEU A 164 -29.45 7.57 -3.81
CA LEU A 164 -30.62 7.55 -4.68
C LEU A 164 -31.56 6.38 -4.35
N TYR A 165 -31.03 5.20 -4.05
CA TYR A 165 -31.82 4.07 -3.58
C TYR A 165 -32.53 4.40 -2.26
N GLY A 166 -31.81 4.98 -1.30
CA GLY A 166 -32.38 5.43 -0.03
C GLY A 166 -33.53 6.42 -0.23
N LEU A 167 -33.36 7.42 -1.10
CA LEU A 167 -34.43 8.38 -1.43
C LEU A 167 -35.66 7.72 -2.08
N LEU A 168 -35.45 6.76 -2.98
CA LEU A 168 -36.52 6.00 -3.65
C LEU A 168 -37.25 5.10 -2.65
N ALA A 169 -36.52 4.36 -1.82
CA ALA A 169 -37.09 3.51 -0.78
C ALA A 169 -37.89 4.33 0.24
N SER A 170 -37.40 5.50 0.62
CA SER A 170 -38.10 6.46 1.50
C SER A 170 -39.42 6.92 0.88
N TYR A 171 -39.44 7.16 -0.43
CA TYR A 171 -40.66 7.54 -1.14
C TYR A 171 -41.70 6.40 -1.17
N LEU A 172 -41.25 5.15 -1.31
CA LEU A 172 -42.12 3.97 -1.30
C LEU A 172 -42.68 3.71 0.10
N VAL A 173 -41.87 3.79 1.15
CA VAL A 173 -42.32 3.65 2.55
C VAL A 173 -43.35 4.72 2.90
N LYS A 174 -43.10 5.97 2.50
CA LYS A 174 -44.03 7.10 2.69
C LYS A 174 -45.39 6.93 1.98
N ARG A 175 -45.49 6.08 0.95
CA ARG A 175 -46.79 5.79 0.31
C ARG A 175 -47.63 4.81 1.13
N GLY A 176 -46.97 3.95 1.91
CA GLY A 176 -47.64 2.98 2.78
C GLY A 176 -47.91 3.54 4.18
N GLU A 177 -47.03 4.40 4.69
CA GLU A 177 -47.05 4.87 6.08
C GLU A 177 -47.59 6.30 6.22
N THR A 178 -48.10 6.61 7.41
CA THR A 178 -48.56 7.97 7.78
C THR A 178 -47.43 8.95 8.06
N TRP A 179 -46.18 8.49 7.99
CA TRP A 179 -44.98 9.27 8.29
C TRP A 179 -44.73 10.37 7.28
N THR A 180 -44.09 11.45 7.74
CA THR A 180 -43.52 12.45 6.84
C THR A 180 -42.40 11.83 6.00
N TYR A 181 -42.10 12.46 4.86
CA TYR A 181 -41.01 11.98 4.00
C TYR A 181 -39.65 12.00 4.72
N VAL A 182 -39.43 12.99 5.60
CA VAL A 182 -38.19 13.12 6.36
C VAL A 182 -38.05 12.00 7.39
N GLU A 183 -39.14 11.66 8.09
CA GLU A 183 -39.16 10.53 9.03
C GLU A 183 -38.97 9.19 8.29
N SER A 184 -39.60 9.02 7.13
CA SER A 184 -39.41 7.85 6.27
C SER A 184 -37.96 7.73 5.77
N MET A 185 -37.34 8.87 5.44
CA MET A 185 -35.93 8.93 5.03
C MET A 185 -35.01 8.58 6.18
N TYR A 186 -35.22 9.20 7.34
CA TYR A 186 -34.47 8.91 8.55
C TYR A 186 -34.53 7.41 8.90
N PHE A 187 -35.73 6.82 8.90
CA PHE A 187 -35.92 5.39 9.15
C PHE A 187 -35.12 4.56 8.14
N VAL A 188 -35.38 4.72 6.83
CA VAL A 188 -34.76 3.90 5.77
C VAL A 188 -33.23 3.97 5.79
N PHE A 189 -32.63 5.16 5.95
CA PHE A 189 -31.17 5.28 5.97
C PHE A 189 -30.54 4.60 7.19
N ILE A 190 -31.16 4.74 8.37
CA ILE A 190 -30.68 4.10 9.61
C ILE A 190 -30.88 2.59 9.57
N SER A 191 -31.93 2.10 8.91
CA SER A 191 -32.15 0.68 8.65
C SER A 191 -31.09 0.08 7.73
N ILE A 192 -30.81 0.76 6.61
CA ILE A 192 -29.88 0.28 5.59
C ILE A 192 -28.43 0.33 6.06
N LEU A 193 -28.09 1.28 6.94
CA LEU A 193 -26.81 1.36 7.64
C LEU A 193 -26.71 0.42 8.86
N THR A 194 -27.73 -0.42 9.08
CA THR A 194 -27.80 -1.40 10.16
C THR A 194 -27.65 -0.83 11.57
N VAL A 195 -28.08 0.41 11.80
CA VAL A 195 -28.04 1.06 13.13
C VAL A 195 -29.32 0.81 13.92
N GLY A 196 -30.48 0.98 13.27
CA GLY A 196 -31.79 0.55 13.78
C GLY A 196 -32.21 1.06 15.16
N PHE A 197 -32.40 2.37 15.36
CA PHE A 197 -32.72 2.95 16.69
C PHE A 197 -34.03 2.47 17.34
N GLY A 198 -35.00 1.99 16.57
CA GLY A 198 -36.23 1.46 17.14
C GLY A 198 -37.20 2.54 17.64
N ASP A 199 -37.26 3.67 16.95
CA ASP A 199 -38.21 4.76 17.13
C ASP A 199 -39.40 4.74 16.15
N PHE A 200 -39.18 4.36 14.88
CA PHE A 200 -40.23 4.17 13.86
C PHE A 200 -40.50 2.69 13.51
N ARG A 201 -41.78 2.30 13.38
CA ARG A 201 -42.22 0.94 13.00
C ARG A 201 -43.20 0.92 11.81
N PRO A 202 -42.98 0.09 10.78
CA PRO A 202 -43.96 -0.04 9.70
C PRO A 202 -45.28 -0.60 10.23
N SER A 203 -46.40 -0.08 9.71
CA SER A 203 -47.72 -0.63 9.94
C SER A 203 -47.83 -2.04 9.36
N ALA A 204 -48.70 -2.88 9.95
CA ALA A 204 -48.87 -4.29 9.59
C ALA A 204 -49.05 -4.53 8.08
N GLY A 205 -49.70 -3.60 7.37
CA GLY A 205 -49.90 -3.66 5.92
C GLY A 205 -48.63 -3.50 5.07
N ASN A 206 -47.61 -2.79 5.57
CA ASN A 206 -46.39 -2.49 4.81
C ASN A 206 -45.13 -3.14 5.36
N ILE A 207 -45.23 -4.01 6.37
CA ILE A 207 -44.08 -4.73 6.96
C ILE A 207 -43.28 -5.44 5.87
N TRP A 208 -43.94 -6.14 4.94
CA TRP A 208 -43.28 -6.91 3.88
C TRP A 208 -42.51 -6.04 2.88
N ILE A 209 -43.11 -4.93 2.46
CA ILE A 209 -42.49 -3.97 1.54
C ILE A 209 -41.28 -3.34 2.23
N THR A 210 -41.46 -2.90 3.48
CA THR A 210 -40.42 -2.29 4.29
C THR A 210 -39.25 -3.26 4.51
N LEU A 211 -39.55 -4.51 4.87
CA LEU A 211 -38.53 -5.55 5.08
C LEU A 211 -37.75 -5.83 3.79
N GLY A 212 -38.43 -5.93 2.64
CA GLY A 212 -37.77 -6.14 1.35
C GLY A 212 -36.87 -4.98 0.94
N LEU A 213 -37.29 -3.73 1.17
CA LEU A 213 -36.49 -2.53 0.90
C LEU A 213 -35.29 -2.43 1.84
N VAL A 214 -35.47 -2.72 3.13
CA VAL A 214 -34.36 -2.71 4.08
C VAL A 214 -33.34 -3.80 3.75
N LEU A 215 -33.78 -5.03 3.47
CA LEU A 215 -32.88 -6.13 3.10
C LEU A 215 -32.14 -5.84 1.78
N GLY A 216 -32.85 -5.31 0.78
CA GLY A 216 -32.26 -4.88 -0.48
C GLY A 216 -31.21 -3.77 -0.28
N GLY A 217 -31.48 -2.82 0.60
CA GLY A 217 -30.53 -1.77 0.94
C GLY A 217 -29.30 -2.27 1.70
N VAL A 218 -29.45 -3.24 2.61
CA VAL A 218 -28.31 -3.89 3.28
C VAL A 218 -27.43 -4.63 2.26
N ILE A 219 -28.03 -5.33 1.30
CA ILE A 219 -27.28 -5.98 0.22
C ILE A 219 -26.58 -4.93 -0.67
N LEU A 220 -27.22 -3.79 -0.95
CA LEU A 220 -26.65 -2.72 -1.74
C LEU A 220 -25.47 -2.03 -1.04
N THR A 221 -25.59 -1.71 0.25
CA THR A 221 -24.51 -1.08 1.02
C THR A 221 -23.32 -2.00 1.20
N THR A 222 -23.56 -3.29 1.46
CA THR A 222 -22.50 -4.31 1.51
C THR A 222 -21.80 -4.50 0.16
N MET A 223 -22.52 -4.43 -0.95
CA MET A 223 -21.94 -4.39 -2.31
C MET A 223 -21.05 -3.14 -2.50
N CYS A 224 -21.49 -1.98 -2.03
CA CYS A 224 -20.70 -0.76 -2.09
C CYS A 224 -19.41 -0.87 -1.27
N MET A 225 -19.49 -1.47 -0.07
CA MET A 225 -18.33 -1.75 0.77
C MET A 225 -17.37 -2.75 0.10
N ASP A 226 -17.85 -3.76 -0.62
CA ASP A 226 -17.00 -4.67 -1.40
C ASP A 226 -16.27 -3.93 -2.54
N VAL A 227 -16.98 -3.10 -3.31
CA VAL A 227 -16.37 -2.31 -4.40
C VAL A 227 -15.30 -1.35 -3.87
N VAL A 228 -15.64 -0.58 -2.83
CA VAL A 228 -14.74 0.36 -2.16
C VAL A 228 -13.57 -0.41 -1.53
N GLY A 229 -13.83 -1.55 -0.88
CA GLY A 229 -12.85 -2.45 -0.30
C GLY A 229 -11.84 -2.94 -1.34
N ARG A 230 -12.27 -3.53 -2.47
CA ARG A 230 -11.37 -3.94 -3.56
C ARG A 230 -10.58 -2.78 -4.14
N MET A 231 -11.14 -1.56 -4.10
CA MET A 231 -10.45 -0.37 -4.57
C MET A 231 -9.33 0.06 -3.64
N TYR A 232 -9.63 0.22 -2.36
CA TYR A 232 -8.73 0.81 -1.38
C TYR A 232 -7.85 -0.23 -0.68
N LEU A 233 -8.19 -1.50 -0.58
CA LEU A 233 -7.36 -2.50 0.11
C LEU A 233 -5.99 -2.64 -0.54
N LYS A 234 -5.91 -2.54 -1.88
CA LYS A 234 -4.62 -2.53 -2.60
C LYS A 234 -3.86 -1.23 -2.37
N GLU A 235 -4.55 -0.09 -2.28
CA GLU A 235 -3.89 1.19 -1.96
C GLU A 235 -3.42 1.23 -0.52
N ILE A 236 -4.21 0.76 0.45
CA ILE A 236 -3.83 0.66 1.87
C ILE A 236 -2.67 -0.31 2.03
N HIS A 237 -2.68 -1.45 1.34
CA HIS A 237 -1.57 -2.40 1.37
C HIS A 237 -0.32 -1.87 0.64
N TYR A 238 -0.49 -1.10 -0.44
CA TYR A 238 0.60 -0.38 -1.11
C TYR A 238 1.16 0.75 -0.25
N LEU A 239 0.29 1.52 0.40
CA LEU A 239 0.61 2.60 1.32
C LEU A 239 1.30 2.04 2.56
N GLY A 240 0.84 0.91 3.09
CA GLY A 240 1.46 0.19 4.21
C GLY A 240 2.84 -0.37 3.86
N ARG A 241 3.01 -0.95 2.66
CA ARG A 241 4.33 -1.36 2.15
C ARG A 241 5.25 -0.16 1.88
N LYS A 242 4.69 0.96 1.43
CA LYS A 242 5.44 2.22 1.25
C LYS A 242 5.76 2.94 2.55
N LEU A 243 4.95 2.78 3.60
CA LEU A 243 5.21 3.28 4.95
C LEU A 243 6.33 2.50 5.63
N LYS A 244 6.43 1.17 5.38
CA LYS A 244 7.58 0.36 5.80
C LYS A 244 8.87 0.71 5.04
N SER A 245 8.76 1.22 3.81
CA SER A 245 9.89 1.77 3.06
C SER A 245 10.17 3.20 3.55
N ASN A 246 10.97 3.31 4.59
CA ASN A 246 11.49 4.57 5.13
C ASN A 246 11.96 5.50 4.00
N ASN A 247 11.13 6.48 3.61
CA ASN A 247 11.49 7.79 3.06
C ASN A 247 10.22 8.52 2.53
N PRO A 248 9.66 9.50 3.26
CA PRO A 248 8.49 10.28 2.80
C PRO A 248 8.75 11.03 1.48
N PHE A 249 10.03 11.21 1.12
CA PHE A 249 10.47 11.85 -0.11
C PHE A 249 10.40 10.97 -1.36
N TYR A 250 10.17 9.65 -1.23
CA TYR A 250 10.02 8.77 -2.38
C TYR A 250 8.80 9.16 -3.22
N LEU A 251 7.67 9.46 -2.57
CA LEU A 251 6.44 9.89 -3.25
C LEU A 251 6.64 11.22 -4.01
N ILE A 252 7.41 12.16 -3.45
CA ILE A 252 7.71 13.45 -4.09
C ILE A 252 8.67 13.26 -5.27
N ARG A 253 9.70 12.41 -5.13
CA ARG A 253 10.63 12.06 -6.23
C ARG A 253 9.90 11.32 -7.35
N GLU A 254 9.01 10.40 -7.02
CA GLU A 254 8.22 9.64 -7.98
C GLU A 254 7.19 10.54 -8.68
N ALA A 255 6.52 11.44 -7.96
CA ALA A 255 5.61 12.44 -8.55
C ALA A 255 6.36 13.42 -9.47
N LYS A 256 7.55 13.88 -9.08
CA LYS A 256 8.41 14.74 -9.91
C LYS A 256 8.94 13.98 -11.14
N ALA A 257 9.25 12.68 -11.01
CA ALA A 257 9.61 11.82 -12.12
C ALA A 257 8.43 11.57 -13.07
N ARG A 258 7.20 11.37 -12.56
CA ARG A 258 5.98 11.25 -13.37
C ARG A 258 5.68 12.55 -14.14
N ARG A 259 5.82 13.72 -13.51
CA ARG A 259 5.69 15.01 -14.21
C ARG A 259 6.74 15.17 -15.32
N ARG A 260 7.98 14.72 -15.09
CA ARG A 260 9.04 14.72 -16.12
C ARG A 260 8.74 13.74 -17.26
N ARG A 261 8.25 12.53 -16.96
CA ARG A 261 7.84 11.56 -17.99
C ARG A 261 6.64 12.06 -18.81
N ALA A 262 5.65 12.69 -18.17
CA ALA A 262 4.50 13.28 -18.85
C ALA A 262 4.90 14.47 -19.74
N ALA A 263 5.79 15.35 -19.24
CA ALA A 263 6.34 16.45 -20.04
C ALA A 263 7.15 15.93 -21.24
N MET A 264 8.01 14.94 -21.02
CA MET A 264 8.81 14.31 -22.09
C MET A 264 7.94 13.55 -23.10
N ALA A 265 6.87 12.88 -22.67
CA ALA A 265 5.88 12.24 -23.54
C ALA A 265 5.11 13.27 -24.37
N SER A 266 4.75 14.42 -23.80
CA SER A 266 4.09 15.52 -24.55
C SER A 266 5.02 16.13 -25.61
N LEU A 267 6.32 16.22 -25.30
CA LEU A 267 7.36 16.73 -26.19
C LEU A 267 7.67 15.72 -27.31
N LEU A 268 7.73 14.43 -26.98
CA LEU A 268 7.84 13.32 -27.95
C LEU A 268 6.61 13.24 -28.86
N ALA A 269 5.41 13.48 -28.35
CA ALA A 269 4.19 13.51 -29.16
C ALA A 269 4.15 14.73 -30.10
N GLN A 270 4.69 15.89 -29.67
CA GLN A 270 4.87 17.06 -30.55
C GLN A 270 5.96 16.84 -31.61
N LEU A 271 7.09 16.23 -31.24
CA LEU A 271 8.15 15.82 -32.17
C LEU A 271 7.65 14.78 -33.16
N ALA A 272 6.87 13.79 -32.72
CA ALA A 272 6.23 12.79 -33.57
C ALA A 272 5.23 13.45 -34.54
N LYS A 273 4.43 14.43 -34.11
CA LYS A 273 3.59 15.24 -35.02
C LYS A 273 4.40 16.01 -36.06
N GLY A 274 5.55 16.58 -35.68
CA GLY A 274 6.48 17.22 -36.62
C GLY A 274 7.12 16.25 -37.61
N MET A 275 7.48 15.04 -37.16
CA MET A 275 8.02 13.98 -38.00
C MET A 275 6.97 13.34 -38.93
N ILE A 276 5.70 13.26 -38.52
CA ILE A 276 4.58 12.77 -39.34
C ILE A 276 4.32 13.71 -40.54
N PHE A 277 4.56 15.01 -40.40
CA PHE A 277 4.50 15.96 -41.53
C PHE A 277 5.67 15.80 -42.51
N ALA A 278 6.88 15.47 -42.02
CA ALA A 278 8.04 15.21 -42.88
C ALA A 278 8.02 13.82 -43.56
N HIS A 279 7.30 12.84 -42.97
CA HIS A 279 7.22 11.47 -43.48
C HIS A 279 6.17 11.28 -44.60
N LYS A 280 5.29 12.27 -44.81
CA LYS A 280 4.26 12.24 -45.86
C LYS A 280 4.89 12.22 -47.26
N ASP A 281 5.93 13.04 -47.48
CA ASP A 281 6.63 13.15 -48.77
C ASP A 281 7.55 11.94 -49.08
N TYR A 282 8.13 11.33 -48.04
CA TYR A 282 8.97 10.13 -48.21
C TYR A 282 8.14 8.87 -48.55
N SER A 283 6.91 8.78 -48.01
CA SER A 283 6.03 7.63 -48.20
C SER A 283 5.48 7.53 -49.64
N GLU A 284 5.22 8.66 -50.31
CA GLU A 284 4.77 8.67 -51.71
C GLU A 284 5.89 8.26 -52.69
N LEU A 285 7.13 8.68 -52.43
CA LEU A 285 8.33 8.28 -53.19
C LEU A 285 8.65 6.78 -53.01
N ALA A 286 8.50 6.25 -51.81
CA ALA A 286 8.67 4.81 -51.54
C ALA A 286 7.56 3.95 -52.18
N ARG A 287 6.32 4.46 -52.21
CA ARG A 287 5.15 3.76 -52.81
C ARG A 287 5.26 3.61 -54.33
N LYS A 288 5.94 4.53 -55.02
CA LYS A 288 6.23 4.42 -56.47
C LYS A 288 7.34 3.40 -56.80
N LYS A 289 8.34 3.20 -55.94
CA LYS A 289 9.40 2.19 -56.15
C LYS A 289 9.00 0.76 -55.75
N SER A 290 8.10 0.59 -54.77
CA SER A 290 7.74 -0.73 -54.23
C SER A 290 6.84 -1.57 -55.14
N LYS A 291 6.10 -0.95 -56.09
CA LYS A 291 5.23 -1.70 -57.03
C LYS A 291 5.97 -2.63 -58.01
N LYS A 292 7.31 -2.63 -58.07
CA LYS A 292 8.10 -3.46 -59.00
C LYS A 292 8.83 -4.67 -58.39
N LYS A 293 8.67 -4.98 -57.11
CA LYS A 293 9.31 -6.16 -56.50
C LYS A 293 8.31 -7.00 -55.69
N LYS A 294 7.51 -7.82 -56.37
CA LYS A 294 6.86 -8.98 -55.75
C LYS A 294 7.95 -9.98 -55.36
N VAL A 295 8.43 -9.89 -54.13
CA VAL A 295 9.26 -10.94 -53.52
C VAL A 295 8.31 -12.04 -53.06
N LYS A 296 8.47 -13.24 -53.64
CA LYS A 296 7.82 -14.48 -53.19
C LYS A 296 8.10 -14.68 -51.71
N ARG A 297 7.08 -14.61 -50.86
CA ARG A 297 7.15 -15.09 -49.47
C ARG A 297 7.40 -16.60 -49.50
N ARG A 298 8.60 -17.05 -49.11
CA ARG A 298 8.83 -18.45 -48.72
C ARG A 298 8.08 -18.68 -47.40
N GLY A 299 7.35 -19.78 -47.32
CA GLY A 299 6.67 -20.21 -46.09
C GLY A 299 7.69 -20.45 -44.96
N SER A 300 7.24 -20.23 -43.73
CA SER A 300 8.00 -20.58 -42.53
C SER A 300 8.21 -22.10 -42.50
N HIS A 301 9.46 -22.54 -42.71
CA HIS A 301 9.86 -23.91 -42.44
C HIS A 301 9.94 -24.09 -40.92
N VAL A 302 8.98 -24.79 -40.33
CA VAL A 302 9.16 -25.43 -39.03
C VAL A 302 10.03 -26.66 -39.28
N LEU A 303 11.19 -26.73 -38.62
CA LEU A 303 12.06 -27.90 -38.67
C LEU A 303 11.37 -29.06 -37.92
N PRO A 304 11.26 -30.25 -38.52
CA PRO A 304 10.84 -31.43 -37.79
C PRO A 304 12.02 -31.95 -36.95
N ASN A 305 11.67 -32.44 -35.75
CA ASN A 305 12.48 -33.14 -34.76
C ASN A 305 13.01 -32.27 -33.61
N GLU A 306 12.84 -32.83 -32.41
CA GLU A 306 12.99 -32.31 -31.05
C GLU A 306 14.42 -31.87 -30.68
N LYS A 307 15.00 -30.96 -31.45
CA LYS A 307 16.17 -30.18 -31.02
C LYS A 307 15.77 -28.71 -30.98
N PHE A 308 15.27 -28.28 -29.83
CA PHE A 308 15.22 -26.87 -29.48
C PHE A 308 16.65 -26.32 -29.59
N MET A 309 16.94 -25.56 -30.65
CA MET A 309 18.10 -24.68 -30.63
C MET A 309 17.70 -23.50 -29.75
N PHE A 310 18.06 -23.54 -28.47
CA PHE A 310 18.10 -22.32 -27.68
C PHE A 310 18.93 -21.31 -28.47
N ALA A 311 18.32 -20.22 -28.90
CA ALA A 311 19.07 -19.10 -29.44
C ALA A 311 20.15 -18.79 -28.40
N ARG A 312 21.42 -18.91 -28.79
CA ARG A 312 22.56 -18.61 -27.92
C ARG A 312 22.52 -17.11 -27.65
N LEU A 313 21.78 -16.73 -26.62
CA LEU A 313 21.48 -15.35 -26.26
C LEU A 313 22.69 -14.75 -25.51
N PRO A 314 22.97 -13.46 -25.70
CA PRO A 314 23.91 -12.74 -24.84
C PRO A 314 23.46 -12.83 -23.38
N PRO A 315 24.39 -12.69 -22.42
CA PRO A 315 24.05 -12.78 -21.00
C PRO A 315 23.07 -11.68 -20.61
N ASP A 316 22.30 -11.94 -19.55
CA ASP A 316 21.44 -10.94 -18.96
C ASP A 316 22.26 -9.77 -18.39
N PRO A 317 21.67 -8.57 -18.23
CA PRO A 317 22.34 -7.48 -17.52
C PRO A 317 22.61 -7.90 -16.06
N PRO A 318 23.73 -7.43 -15.45
CA PRO A 318 24.00 -7.69 -14.04
C PRO A 318 22.91 -7.08 -13.15
N SER A 319 22.46 -7.85 -12.15
CA SER A 319 21.47 -7.43 -11.16
C SER A 319 22.12 -6.70 -9.99
N ASP A 320 21.32 -5.99 -9.19
CA ASP A 320 21.72 -5.34 -7.93
C ASP A 320 23.01 -4.50 -7.99
N CYS A 321 23.20 -3.79 -9.11
CA CYS A 321 24.33 -2.88 -9.29
C CYS A 321 24.23 -1.69 -8.32
N GLN A 322 25.24 -1.50 -7.47
CA GLN A 322 25.30 -0.43 -6.49
C GLN A 322 26.71 0.15 -6.32
N VAL A 323 26.76 1.39 -5.85
CA VAL A 323 28.01 2.04 -5.42
C VAL A 323 28.20 1.76 -3.94
N VAL A 324 29.27 1.06 -3.59
CA VAL A 324 29.56 0.65 -2.20
C VAL A 324 30.22 1.78 -1.43
N SER A 325 31.27 2.36 -2.00
CA SER A 325 32.00 3.47 -1.39
C SER A 325 32.46 4.45 -2.46
N THR A 326 32.60 5.70 -2.05
CA THR A 326 33.09 6.77 -2.90
C THR A 326 34.04 7.63 -2.08
N SER A 327 35.17 7.94 -2.66
CA SER A 327 36.23 8.76 -2.10
C SER A 327 36.49 9.93 -3.06
N ALA A 328 37.46 10.77 -2.71
CA ALA A 328 37.93 11.84 -3.58
C ALA A 328 38.71 11.36 -4.81
N TYR A 329 39.24 10.14 -4.80
CA TYR A 329 40.06 9.57 -5.87
C TYR A 329 39.66 8.15 -6.29
N SER A 330 38.76 7.49 -5.53
CA SER A 330 38.30 6.13 -5.85
C SER A 330 36.78 5.98 -5.75
N VAL A 331 36.24 5.06 -6.54
CA VAL A 331 34.83 4.65 -6.50
C VAL A 331 34.75 3.14 -6.53
N ARG A 332 34.11 2.54 -5.52
CA ARG A 332 33.92 1.09 -5.44
C ARG A 332 32.51 0.72 -5.88
N LEU A 333 32.42 -0.13 -6.89
CA LEU A 333 31.17 -0.65 -7.44
C LEU A 333 31.03 -2.12 -7.07
N ALA A 334 29.81 -2.56 -6.80
CA ALA A 334 29.47 -3.98 -6.62
C ALA A 334 28.17 -4.31 -7.34
N TRP A 335 28.06 -5.54 -7.84
CA TRP A 335 26.89 -6.03 -8.55
C TRP A 335 26.69 -7.52 -8.25
N ALA A 336 25.46 -8.01 -8.41
CA ALA A 336 25.17 -9.43 -8.38
C ALA A 336 25.52 -10.06 -9.74
N PRO A 337 25.93 -11.34 -9.74
CA PRO A 337 26.34 -12.02 -10.97
C PRO A 337 25.17 -12.11 -11.94
N ALA A 338 25.42 -11.84 -13.23
CA ALA A 338 24.38 -11.92 -14.24
C ALA A 338 24.02 -13.38 -14.55
N PHE A 339 22.76 -13.61 -14.90
CA PHE A 339 22.33 -14.93 -15.34
C PHE A 339 22.86 -15.22 -16.74
N SER A 340 23.58 -16.33 -16.89
CA SER A 340 24.09 -16.80 -18.18
C SER A 340 24.17 -18.33 -18.16
N THR A 341 24.03 -18.94 -19.33
CA THR A 341 24.23 -20.38 -19.53
C THR A 341 25.72 -20.77 -19.55
N ASP A 342 26.61 -19.77 -19.54
CA ASP A 342 28.05 -19.94 -19.64
C ASP A 342 28.76 -19.73 -18.30
N SER A 343 29.82 -20.49 -18.05
CA SER A 343 30.59 -20.44 -16.79
C SER A 343 31.64 -19.32 -16.77
N ASP A 344 32.12 -18.88 -17.93
CA ASP A 344 33.16 -17.83 -18.07
C ASP A 344 32.52 -16.45 -18.35
N LEU A 345 31.88 -15.90 -17.33
CA LEU A 345 31.31 -14.55 -17.38
C LEU A 345 32.35 -13.51 -16.94
N THR A 346 32.50 -12.45 -17.73
CA THR A 346 33.36 -11.30 -17.39
C THR A 346 32.57 -10.01 -17.46
N TYR A 347 33.01 -8.97 -16.77
CA TYR A 347 32.35 -7.66 -16.77
C TYR A 347 33.25 -6.58 -17.36
N ASN A 348 32.63 -5.73 -18.18
CA ASN A 348 33.23 -4.51 -18.71
C ASN A 348 32.54 -3.30 -18.07
N ILE A 349 33.33 -2.33 -17.63
CA ILE A 349 32.85 -1.09 -17.02
C ILE A 349 33.40 0.09 -17.79
N ARG A 350 32.49 0.86 -18.39
CA ARG A 350 32.82 2.12 -19.07
C ARG A 350 32.38 3.29 -18.19
N TYR A 351 33.21 4.30 -18.02
CA TYR A 351 32.87 5.45 -17.21
C TYR A 351 33.30 6.77 -17.84
N ARG A 352 32.50 7.81 -17.60
CA ARG A 352 32.74 9.16 -18.12
C ARG A 352 32.20 10.24 -17.18
N LEU A 353 32.69 11.46 -17.34
CA LEU A 353 32.14 12.65 -16.69
C LEU A 353 30.79 12.97 -17.32
N LYS A 354 29.72 13.00 -16.52
CA LYS A 354 28.35 13.13 -17.02
C LYS A 354 28.04 14.52 -17.61
N HIS A 355 28.67 15.58 -17.09
CA HIS A 355 28.39 16.94 -17.53
C HIS A 355 29.10 17.32 -18.83
N ASN A 356 30.13 16.57 -19.22
CA ASN A 356 30.94 16.86 -20.39
C ASN A 356 30.65 15.80 -21.47
N GLU A 357 29.86 16.17 -22.48
CA GLU A 357 29.46 15.25 -23.56
C GLU A 357 30.67 14.79 -24.41
N ASP A 358 31.73 15.60 -24.46
CA ASP A 358 33.00 15.31 -25.15
C ASP A 358 34.00 14.55 -24.27
N ALA A 359 33.63 14.18 -23.03
CA ALA A 359 34.53 13.46 -22.13
C ALA A 359 34.90 12.08 -22.68
N LYS A 360 36.21 11.84 -22.84
CA LYS A 360 36.77 10.54 -23.23
C LYS A 360 36.26 9.45 -22.28
N THR A 361 35.52 8.49 -22.83
CA THR A 361 35.04 7.33 -22.07
C THR A 361 36.21 6.43 -21.72
N ARG A 362 36.44 6.21 -20.43
CA ARG A 362 37.45 5.26 -19.92
C ARG A 362 36.79 3.90 -19.75
N GLU A 363 37.53 2.82 -19.97
CA GLU A 363 37.00 1.46 -19.92
C GLU A 363 37.92 0.52 -19.14
N LEU A 364 37.30 -0.31 -18.30
CA LEU A 364 37.91 -1.46 -17.63
C LEU A 364 37.27 -2.72 -18.19
N ARG A 365 38.06 -3.66 -18.70
CA ARG A 365 37.56 -4.90 -19.32
C ARG A 365 38.01 -6.14 -18.57
N GLY A 366 37.23 -7.22 -18.66
CA GLY A 366 37.65 -8.56 -18.22
C GLY A 366 37.61 -8.79 -16.71
N ILE A 367 36.73 -8.10 -15.98
CA ILE A 367 36.60 -8.26 -14.53
C ILE A 367 35.87 -9.57 -14.25
N LYS A 368 36.51 -10.52 -13.56
CA LYS A 368 35.90 -11.80 -13.16
C LYS A 368 35.18 -11.74 -11.80
N GLY A 369 35.44 -10.70 -11.00
CA GLY A 369 34.80 -10.50 -9.71
C GLY A 369 33.45 -9.77 -9.81
N ASN A 370 32.75 -9.72 -8.68
CA ASN A 370 31.45 -9.05 -8.53
C ASN A 370 31.57 -7.62 -7.95
N ALA A 371 32.81 -7.17 -7.72
CA ALA A 371 33.11 -5.84 -7.24
C ALA A 371 34.42 -5.34 -7.87
N VAL A 372 34.51 -4.03 -8.08
CA VAL A 372 35.73 -3.37 -8.54
C VAL A 372 35.90 -2.04 -7.83
N GLU A 373 37.15 -1.65 -7.60
CA GLU A 373 37.50 -0.29 -7.19
C GLU A 373 38.17 0.45 -8.33
N ILE A 374 37.55 1.53 -8.77
CA ILE A 374 38.04 2.40 -9.84
C ILE A 374 38.87 3.49 -9.17
N MET A 375 40.15 3.57 -9.54
CA MET A 375 41.11 4.54 -9.01
C MET A 375 41.32 5.72 -9.97
N SER A 376 41.92 6.80 -9.47
CA SER A 376 42.31 8.00 -10.25
C SER A 376 41.12 8.71 -10.90
N VAL A 377 40.04 8.84 -10.12
CA VAL A 377 38.82 9.57 -10.47
C VAL A 377 38.95 11.03 -10.03
N ASP A 378 38.39 11.97 -10.79
CA ASP A 378 38.41 13.38 -10.42
C ASP A 378 37.46 13.63 -9.25
N SER A 379 37.91 14.40 -8.26
CA SER A 379 37.12 14.75 -7.07
C SER A 379 35.97 15.70 -7.38
N CYS A 380 34.96 15.73 -6.50
CA CYS A 380 33.83 16.66 -6.59
C CYS A 380 33.16 16.68 -7.98
N SER A 381 33.15 15.55 -8.67
CA SER A 381 32.73 15.42 -10.06
C SER A 381 31.70 14.32 -10.22
N LEU A 382 30.77 14.50 -11.16
CA LEU A 382 29.68 13.56 -11.42
C LEU A 382 30.08 12.56 -12.51
N TYR A 383 30.16 11.29 -12.15
CA TYR A 383 30.46 10.20 -13.07
C TYR A 383 29.23 9.38 -13.43
N GLU A 384 29.19 8.93 -14.68
CA GLU A 384 28.29 7.90 -15.18
C GLU A 384 29.11 6.64 -15.42
N PHE A 385 28.71 5.55 -14.77
CA PHE A 385 29.30 4.21 -14.90
C PHE A 385 28.33 3.32 -15.66
N ARG A 386 28.83 2.61 -16.66
CA ARG A 386 28.10 1.68 -17.52
C ARG A 386 28.70 0.29 -17.32
N ILE A 387 27.93 -0.61 -16.70
CA ILE A 387 28.34 -1.98 -16.44
C ILE A 387 27.67 -2.91 -17.45
N THR A 388 28.45 -3.78 -18.08
CA THR A 388 27.97 -4.78 -19.06
C THR A 388 28.60 -6.13 -18.75
N ALA A 389 27.80 -7.20 -18.77
CA ALA A 389 28.28 -8.56 -18.68
C ALA A 389 28.68 -9.06 -20.08
N VAL A 390 29.74 -9.85 -20.17
CA VAL A 390 30.34 -10.33 -21.42
C VAL A 390 30.55 -11.83 -21.29
N SER A 391 29.93 -12.56 -22.21
CA SER A 391 30.12 -13.99 -22.43
C SER A 391 30.58 -14.21 -23.88
N LYS A 392 30.96 -15.44 -24.22
CA LYS A 392 31.32 -15.84 -25.60
C LYS A 392 30.26 -15.51 -26.65
N PHE A 393 29.00 -15.32 -26.24
CA PHE A 393 27.87 -15.03 -27.14
C PHE A 393 27.57 -13.54 -27.32
N GLY A 394 28.21 -12.64 -26.56
CA GLY A 394 28.05 -11.19 -26.72
C GLY A 394 28.05 -10.40 -25.41
N GLU A 395 27.85 -9.08 -25.54
CA GLU A 395 27.67 -8.16 -24.40
C GLU A 395 26.18 -8.05 -24.02
N SER A 396 25.90 -7.97 -22.72
CA SER A 396 24.57 -7.72 -22.18
C SER A 396 24.10 -6.29 -22.48
N LYS A 397 22.80 -6.04 -22.24
CA LYS A 397 22.30 -4.66 -22.09
C LYS A 397 23.08 -3.95 -20.96
N PRO A 398 23.42 -2.66 -21.12
CA PRO A 398 24.15 -1.92 -20.10
C PRO A 398 23.29 -1.48 -18.92
N VAL A 399 23.86 -1.55 -17.72
CA VAL A 399 23.31 -0.96 -16.50
C VAL A 399 24.06 0.33 -16.19
N TYR A 400 23.33 1.42 -15.94
CA TYR A 400 23.89 2.75 -15.70
C TYR A 400 23.80 3.11 -14.21
N LEU A 401 24.93 3.51 -13.63
CA LEU A 401 25.03 4.08 -12.28
C LEU A 401 25.57 5.51 -12.38
N VAL A 402 25.10 6.40 -11.52
CA VAL A 402 25.54 7.80 -11.50
C VAL A 402 25.90 8.19 -10.07
N GLN A 403 27.11 8.72 -9.86
CA GLN A 403 27.62 9.04 -8.53
C GLN A 403 28.53 10.27 -8.54
N TYR A 404 28.43 11.09 -7.48
CA TYR A 404 29.37 12.17 -7.19
C TYR A 404 30.56 11.66 -6.39
N THR A 405 31.78 12.02 -6.80
CA THR A 405 32.99 11.84 -6.01
C THR A 405 33.11 12.86 -4.88
N GLU A 406 33.79 12.48 -3.81
CA GLU A 406 33.95 13.35 -2.63
C GLU A 406 34.97 14.48 -2.89
N PRO A 407 34.91 15.62 -2.17
CA PRO A 407 35.94 16.65 -2.24
C PRO A 407 37.30 16.18 -1.69
N GLN A 408 38.41 16.61 -2.29
CA GLN A 408 39.77 16.19 -1.86
C GLN A 408 40.18 16.70 -0.48
N LEU A 409 39.55 17.80 -0.04
CA LEU A 409 39.84 18.46 1.22
C LEU A 409 38.92 18.00 2.36
N SER A 410 37.85 17.25 2.07
CA SER A 410 36.95 16.74 3.12
C SER A 410 37.54 15.49 3.78
N PRO A 411 37.19 15.22 5.06
CA PRO A 411 37.48 13.95 5.70
C PRO A 411 36.93 12.79 4.85
N GLN A 412 37.70 11.70 4.76
CA GLN A 412 37.37 10.53 3.93
C GLN A 412 36.93 9.37 4.82
N HIS A 413 36.22 8.39 4.25
CA HIS A 413 35.88 7.13 4.91
C HIS A 413 35.27 7.32 6.31
N ILE A 414 34.28 8.21 6.43
CA ILE A 414 33.53 8.34 7.69
C ILE A 414 32.74 7.04 7.93
N LEU A 415 33.00 6.41 9.07
CA LEU A 415 32.40 5.16 9.50
C LEU A 415 31.84 5.33 10.91
N ALA A 416 30.79 4.57 11.19
CA ALA A 416 30.19 4.52 12.51
C ALA A 416 30.21 3.10 13.05
N THR A 417 30.79 2.93 14.22
CA THR A 417 30.83 1.68 14.97
C THR A 417 29.91 1.80 16.17
N ARG A 418 29.05 0.79 16.36
CA ARG A 418 28.19 0.71 17.54
C ARG A 418 29.04 0.29 18.74
N LEU A 419 28.93 1.02 19.84
CA LEU A 419 29.50 0.61 21.14
C LEU A 419 28.42 0.02 22.06
N SER A 420 27.23 0.63 22.11
CA SER A 420 26.08 0.12 22.86
C SER A 420 24.76 0.46 22.15
N ALA A 421 23.59 0.20 22.76
CA ALA A 421 22.30 0.54 22.15
C ALA A 421 22.05 2.07 22.04
N ASN A 422 22.69 2.88 22.90
CA ASN A 422 22.59 4.35 22.91
C ASN A 422 23.94 5.06 22.69
N SER A 423 25.02 4.34 22.35
CA SER A 423 26.32 4.95 22.10
C SER A 423 26.94 4.52 20.79
N ILE A 424 27.35 5.51 20.01
CA ILE A 424 27.95 5.35 18.69
C ILE A 424 29.32 6.01 18.69
N GLU A 425 30.30 5.32 18.12
CA GLU A 425 31.62 5.83 17.84
C GLU A 425 31.75 6.16 16.35
N LEU A 426 32.17 7.38 16.03
CA LEU A 426 32.50 7.78 14.68
C LEU A 426 34.01 7.79 14.48
N THR A 427 34.44 7.26 13.34
CA THR A 427 35.84 7.26 12.89
C THR A 427 35.93 7.79 11.46
N TRP A 428 37.02 8.48 11.14
CA TRP A 428 37.27 8.96 9.78
C TRP A 428 38.76 9.04 9.46
N GLU A 429 39.07 9.07 8.17
CA GLU A 429 40.40 9.33 7.65
C GLU A 429 40.62 10.82 7.36
N PRO A 430 41.86 11.31 7.46
CA PRO A 430 42.16 12.70 7.13
C PRO A 430 41.90 13.00 5.65
N PRO A 431 41.74 14.28 5.29
CA PRO A 431 41.61 14.70 3.89
C PRO A 431 42.75 14.18 3.01
N TYR A 432 42.42 13.82 1.77
CA TYR A 432 43.40 13.35 0.79
C TYR A 432 44.45 14.43 0.47
N LYS A 433 44.03 15.70 0.35
CA LYS A 433 44.93 16.85 0.24
C LYS A 433 45.01 17.62 1.55
N LYS A 434 46.19 18.18 1.86
CA LYS A 434 46.47 18.97 3.09
C LYS A 434 46.31 18.18 4.41
N SER A 435 46.54 16.87 4.41
CA SER A 435 46.45 16.01 5.61
C SER A 435 47.31 16.51 6.80
N HIS A 436 48.54 16.97 6.55
CA HIS A 436 49.47 17.46 7.58
C HIS A 436 49.15 18.87 8.13
N GLU A 437 48.22 19.58 7.49
CA GLU A 437 47.80 20.93 7.86
C GLU A 437 46.52 20.93 8.69
N VAL A 438 45.94 19.78 9.01
CA VAL A 438 44.72 19.70 9.82
C VAL A 438 45.05 20.00 11.29
N LYS A 439 44.35 20.98 11.87
CA LYS A 439 44.43 21.36 13.29
C LYS A 439 43.48 20.54 14.14
N ASN A 440 42.20 20.51 13.75
CA ASN A 440 41.15 19.72 14.39
C ASN A 440 40.00 19.46 13.42
N TYR A 441 39.00 18.69 13.85
CA TYR A 441 37.79 18.40 13.08
C TYR A 441 36.58 19.00 13.78
N ILE A 442 35.51 19.25 13.02
CA ILE A 442 34.20 19.60 13.56
C ILE A 442 33.21 18.58 13.01
N VAL A 443 32.55 17.85 13.90
CA VAL A 443 31.48 16.92 13.57
C VAL A 443 30.15 17.63 13.75
N TYR A 444 29.33 17.58 12.71
CA TYR A 444 27.97 18.06 12.68
C TYR A 444 27.03 16.87 12.84
N PHE A 445 26.04 16.99 13.70
CA PHE A 445 25.00 15.98 13.80
C PHE A 445 23.61 16.58 14.01
N THR A 446 22.59 15.83 13.61
CA THR A 446 21.19 16.24 13.74
C THR A 446 20.27 15.03 13.84
N GLU A 447 19.16 15.21 14.56
CA GLU A 447 18.01 14.30 14.60
C GLU A 447 17.07 14.51 13.41
N ASN A 448 17.12 15.71 12.80
CA ASN A 448 16.19 16.15 11.77
C ASN A 448 16.89 16.20 10.41
N PRO A 449 16.57 15.30 9.46
CA PRO A 449 17.24 15.27 8.16
C PRO A 449 16.93 16.47 7.26
N ASN A 450 15.86 17.21 7.57
CA ASN A 450 15.44 18.40 6.84
C ASN A 450 15.96 19.71 7.44
N ALA A 451 16.62 19.65 8.61
CA ALA A 451 17.17 20.83 9.27
C ALA A 451 18.29 21.43 8.41
N SER A 452 18.34 22.76 8.36
CA SER A 452 19.40 23.46 7.64
C SER A 452 20.74 23.23 8.33
N LEU A 453 21.86 23.19 7.60
CA LEU A 453 23.19 22.90 8.18
C LEU A 453 23.57 23.85 9.34
N SER A 454 22.99 25.05 9.35
CA SER A 454 23.18 26.03 10.42
C SER A 454 22.61 25.57 11.77
N GLU A 455 21.53 24.80 11.76
CA GLU A 455 20.82 24.27 12.92
C GLU A 455 21.44 22.99 13.48
N TRP A 456 22.38 22.38 12.76
CA TRP A 456 23.03 21.15 13.20
C TRP A 456 23.95 21.43 14.38
N GLU A 457 23.95 20.52 15.34
CA GLU A 457 24.84 20.58 16.49
C GLU A 457 26.29 20.33 16.07
N LYS A 458 27.24 21.05 16.67
CA LYS A 458 28.63 21.11 16.21
C LYS A 458 29.56 20.76 17.36
N ILE A 459 30.34 19.71 17.19
CA ILE A 459 31.30 19.26 18.19
C ILE A 459 32.73 19.38 17.62
N PRO A 460 33.61 20.20 18.22
CA PRO A 460 35.01 20.21 17.87
C PRO A 460 35.71 18.97 18.42
N VAL A 461 36.43 18.25 17.56
CA VAL A 461 37.12 17.00 17.88
C VAL A 461 38.60 17.13 17.56
N ASN A 462 39.44 16.95 18.58
CA ASN A 462 40.89 16.92 18.46
C ASN A 462 41.35 15.46 18.26
N GLY A 463 41.13 14.92 17.07
CA GLY A 463 41.45 13.52 16.75
C GLY A 463 40.70 13.03 15.52
N ARG A 464 40.78 11.71 15.27
CA ARG A 464 40.10 11.04 14.14
C ARG A 464 38.90 10.19 14.58
N ARG A 465 38.52 10.33 15.85
CA ARG A 465 37.51 9.51 16.51
C ARG A 465 36.77 10.33 17.56
N VAL A 466 35.47 10.10 17.67
CA VAL A 466 34.62 10.69 18.71
C VAL A 466 33.53 9.70 19.08
N VAL A 467 33.15 9.70 20.36
CA VAL A 467 32.04 8.89 20.87
C VAL A 467 30.89 9.81 21.24
N PHE A 468 29.70 9.45 20.79
CA PHE A 468 28.44 10.10 21.13
C PHE A 468 27.71 9.23 22.17
N PRO A 469 27.79 9.57 23.47
CA PRO A 469 27.02 8.91 24.51
C PRO A 469 25.55 9.39 24.51
N ASP A 470 24.68 8.60 25.13
CA ASP A 470 23.30 8.97 25.46
C ASP A 470 22.41 9.41 24.30
N LEU A 471 22.58 8.77 23.14
CA LEU A 471 21.69 8.96 21.99
C LEU A 471 20.31 8.32 22.27
N ARG A 472 19.25 8.90 21.69
CA ARG A 472 17.90 8.32 21.81
C ARG A 472 17.85 6.95 21.17
N PHE A 473 17.15 6.01 21.79
CA PHE A 473 16.92 4.66 21.26
C PHE A 473 15.94 4.67 20.08
N ASP A 474 16.10 3.72 19.16
CA ASP A 474 15.25 3.54 17.96
C ASP A 474 15.09 4.81 17.09
N TRP A 475 16.09 5.70 17.11
CA TRP A 475 16.03 7.02 16.48
C TRP A 475 17.06 7.16 15.36
N PHE A 476 16.77 8.06 14.42
CA PHE A 476 17.66 8.32 13.29
C PHE A 476 18.51 9.56 13.54
N TYR A 477 19.81 9.42 13.34
CA TYR A 477 20.79 10.50 13.42
C TYR A 477 21.55 10.62 12.10
N MET A 478 21.85 11.86 11.73
CA MET A 478 22.75 12.17 10.61
C MET A 478 24.04 12.77 11.13
N PHE A 479 25.17 12.28 10.61
CA PHE A 479 26.50 12.76 10.97
C PHE A 479 27.27 13.22 9.73
N SER A 480 28.01 14.32 9.84
CA SER A 480 28.95 14.78 8.81
C SER A 480 30.14 15.47 9.48
N ALA A 481 31.31 15.46 8.86
CA ALA A 481 32.52 16.04 9.44
C ALA A 481 33.19 17.04 8.49
N THR A 482 33.84 18.05 9.07
CA THR A 482 34.74 18.98 8.37
C THR A 482 36.10 18.98 9.05
N ALA A 483 37.17 19.14 8.28
CA ALA A 483 38.50 19.43 8.79
C ALA A 483 38.70 20.95 8.91
N VAL A 484 39.39 21.38 9.95
CA VAL A 484 39.85 22.76 10.13
C VAL A 484 41.36 22.77 9.95
N PHE A 485 41.84 23.53 8.98
CA PHE A 485 43.27 23.64 8.71
C PHE A 485 43.95 24.64 9.66
N LYS A 486 45.28 24.58 9.75
CA LYS A 486 46.10 25.50 10.55
C LYS A 486 45.87 26.98 10.21
N ASP A 487 45.52 27.26 8.95
CA ASP A 487 45.17 28.59 8.43
C ASP A 487 43.77 29.08 8.90
N GLY A 488 43.05 28.28 9.69
CA GLY A 488 41.70 28.60 10.18
C GLY A 488 40.57 28.33 9.17
N GLN A 489 40.90 28.01 7.92
CA GLN A 489 39.92 27.63 6.90
C GLN A 489 39.30 26.26 7.18
N ARG A 490 38.01 26.10 6.85
CA ARG A 490 37.28 24.84 6.98
C ARG A 490 37.18 24.12 5.64
N SER A 491 37.30 22.80 5.66
CA SER A 491 37.05 21.98 4.48
C SER A 491 35.56 21.93 4.12
N PRO A 492 35.23 21.49 2.89
CA PRO A 492 33.91 20.98 2.58
C PRO A 492 33.51 19.84 3.54
N LEU A 493 32.19 19.63 3.67
CA LEU A 493 31.62 18.56 4.47
C LEU A 493 31.91 17.19 3.84
N SER A 494 32.18 16.20 4.69
CA SER A 494 32.17 14.79 4.28
C SER A 494 30.77 14.34 3.90
N ARG A 495 30.67 13.19 3.23
CA ARG A 495 29.38 12.51 3.02
C ARG A 495 28.61 12.38 4.34
N ALA A 496 27.32 12.65 4.29
CA ALA A 496 26.44 12.49 5.43
C ALA A 496 26.17 11.00 5.68
N LEU A 497 26.41 10.56 6.90
CA LEU A 497 26.20 9.20 7.35
C LEU A 497 24.91 9.13 8.15
N PHE A 498 23.99 8.27 7.72
CA PHE A 498 22.69 8.08 8.35
C PHE A 498 22.76 6.83 9.24
N ILE A 499 22.47 6.98 10.53
CA ILE A 499 22.50 5.88 11.49
C ILE A 499 21.16 5.80 12.18
N LYS A 500 20.71 4.57 12.43
CA LYS A 500 19.62 4.29 13.35
C LYS A 500 20.19 3.68 14.63
N THR A 501 19.86 4.23 15.78
CA THR A 501 20.16 3.61 17.08
C THR A 501 19.24 2.42 17.32
N ASP A 502 19.69 1.47 18.15
CA ASP A 502 18.92 0.26 18.41
C ASP A 502 17.80 0.51 19.42
N LYS A 503 16.83 -0.42 19.42
CA LYS A 503 15.78 -0.44 20.43
C LYS A 503 16.36 -0.83 21.79
N ILE A 504 15.70 -0.39 22.85
CA ILE A 504 15.99 -0.88 24.20
C ILE A 504 15.65 -2.38 24.24
N GLU A 505 16.66 -3.22 24.35
CA GLU A 505 16.48 -4.65 24.57
C GLU A 505 16.43 -4.93 26.07
N PHE A 506 15.24 -5.22 26.59
CA PHE A 506 15.09 -5.69 27.98
C PHE A 506 15.65 -7.12 28.07
N HIS A 507 16.85 -7.27 28.63
CA HIS A 507 17.39 -8.61 28.93
C HIS A 507 16.57 -9.26 30.05
N LYS A 508 15.93 -10.40 29.75
CA LYS A 508 15.05 -11.17 30.67
C LYS A 508 15.68 -11.44 32.05
N HIS A 509 17.00 -11.49 32.16
CA HIS A 509 17.71 -11.77 33.42
C HIS A 509 17.84 -10.59 34.38
N CYS A 510 17.56 -9.36 33.95
CA CYS A 510 17.76 -8.16 34.77
C CYS A 510 16.45 -7.55 35.29
N VAL A 511 15.30 -8.16 34.96
CA VAL A 511 13.99 -7.74 35.46
C VAL A 511 13.58 -8.74 36.53
N GLY A 512 13.52 -8.30 37.79
CA GLY A 512 13.04 -9.15 38.90
C GLY A 512 11.70 -9.78 38.52
N GLN A 513 11.53 -11.06 38.85
CA GLN A 513 10.36 -11.89 38.53
C GLN A 513 9.05 -11.12 38.79
N SER A 514 8.49 -10.55 37.74
CA SER A 514 7.19 -9.90 37.79
C SER A 514 6.18 -10.78 37.06
N ARG A 515 5.08 -11.11 37.74
CA ARG A 515 3.93 -11.86 37.20
C ARG A 515 3.42 -11.31 35.86
N THR A 516 3.67 -10.03 35.57
CA THR A 516 3.29 -9.40 34.31
C THR A 516 4.03 -9.99 33.10
N ILE A 517 5.29 -10.43 33.30
CA ILE A 517 6.10 -11.05 32.24
C ILE A 517 5.60 -12.46 31.92
N GLU A 518 5.19 -13.24 32.92
CA GLU A 518 4.58 -14.57 32.71
C GLU A 518 3.25 -14.48 31.93
N VAL A 519 2.44 -13.46 32.21
CA VAL A 519 1.20 -13.24 31.47
C VAL A 519 1.49 -12.81 30.03
N MET A 520 2.52 -12.00 29.78
CA MET A 520 2.94 -11.63 28.42
C MET A 520 3.55 -12.82 27.66
N ASP A 521 4.42 -13.62 28.27
CA ASP A 521 4.98 -14.83 27.65
C ASP A 521 3.85 -15.85 27.35
N SER A 522 2.86 -16.01 28.24
CA SER A 522 1.65 -16.83 28.00
C SER A 522 0.80 -16.37 26.81
N ILE A 523 0.86 -15.08 26.46
CA ILE A 523 0.11 -14.51 25.33
C ILE A 523 0.93 -14.69 24.04
N CYS A 524 2.25 -14.49 24.08
CA CYS A 524 3.14 -14.72 22.94
C CYS A 524 3.25 -16.21 22.55
N ASP A 525 3.32 -17.13 23.51
CA ASP A 525 3.39 -18.58 23.22
C ASP A 525 2.12 -19.10 22.51
N LYS A 526 0.98 -18.41 22.68
CA LYS A 526 -0.25 -18.74 21.96
C LYS A 526 -0.24 -18.27 20.50
N GLU A 527 0.46 -17.18 20.18
CA GLU A 527 0.60 -16.69 18.80
C GLU A 527 1.53 -17.56 17.94
N GLU A 528 2.55 -18.20 18.53
CA GLU A 528 3.46 -19.08 17.76
C GLU A 528 2.82 -20.44 17.37
N THR A 529 1.72 -20.84 18.01
CA THR A 529 1.03 -22.10 17.69
C THR A 529 0.03 -22.02 16.54
N GLU A 530 -0.30 -20.83 16.03
CA GLU A 530 -1.05 -20.70 14.78
C GLU A 530 -0.11 -20.76 13.56
N THR A 531 0.46 -21.94 13.32
CA THR A 531 1.05 -22.27 12.03
C THR A 531 -0.05 -22.35 10.97
N THR A 532 -0.46 -21.22 10.39
CA THR A 532 -1.12 -21.23 9.08
C THR A 532 -0.16 -21.88 8.09
N ALA A 533 -0.55 -23.03 7.54
CA ALA A 533 0.23 -23.75 6.54
C ALA A 533 0.40 -22.88 5.29
N LEU A 534 1.58 -22.26 5.15
CA LEU A 534 2.04 -21.75 3.87
C LEU A 534 2.20 -22.98 2.95
N LEU A 535 1.40 -23.02 1.89
CA LEU A 535 1.51 -23.99 0.80
C LEU A 535 2.98 -24.11 0.37
N LYS A 536 3.56 -25.30 0.61
CA LYS A 536 4.89 -25.68 0.12
C LYS A 536 4.85 -25.63 -1.41
N ARG A 537 5.61 -24.70 -2.00
CA ARG A 537 5.91 -24.75 -3.44
C ARG A 537 6.96 -25.83 -3.65
N ASP A 538 6.49 -27.02 -3.99
CA ASP A 538 7.35 -28.10 -4.49
C ASP A 538 7.88 -27.69 -5.88
N TYR A 539 9.16 -27.32 -5.94
CA TYR A 539 9.92 -27.40 -7.17
C TYR A 539 10.42 -28.83 -7.30
N ALA A 540 9.61 -29.70 -7.90
CA ALA A 540 10.07 -30.97 -8.39
C ALA A 540 10.92 -30.74 -9.64
N SER A 541 12.22 -30.90 -9.47
CA SER A 541 13.18 -31.19 -10.53
C SER A 541 12.71 -32.42 -11.32
N PHE A 542 12.56 -32.27 -12.63
CA PHE A 542 12.66 -33.40 -13.56
C PHE A 542 13.74 -33.08 -14.58
N ALA A 543 14.91 -33.64 -14.31
CA ALA A 543 15.81 -34.11 -15.35
C ALA A 543 15.32 -35.51 -15.75
N VAL A 544 14.92 -35.68 -17.01
CA VAL A 544 15.51 -36.60 -18.00
C VAL A 544 15.30 -35.96 -19.36
#